data_AF-A0A3E4QYZ7-F1
#
_entry.id   AF-A0A3E4QYZ7-F1
#
_cell.length_a   1.000
_cell.length_b   1.000
_cell.length_c   1.000
_cell.angle_alpha   90.00
_cell.angle_beta   90.00
_cell.angle_gamma   90.00
#
_symmetry.space_group_name_H-M   'P 1'
#
loop_
_entity.id
_entity.type
_entity.pdbx_description
1 polymer ?
#
loop_
_entity_poly.entity_id
_entity_poly.type
_entity_poly.pdbx_seq_one_letter_code
_entity_poly.pdbx_strand_id
1 'polypeptide(L)'
;MAKKTKSQLAALGTKMDPARTAVADAGGVAADGRLGKGGCDWHLAPLDQENLSRREQLTARIFTTVQVVLCLVLVATVVSLSMAGTGLSADGLQEAFSSNPVMTVGFLSACAQPFVAYLVRLVRRHYVAGDAGYAAANLIVLLCAEMMLQSMVGIVAMAILLWRVWRRGSQVMGDWRRGRGVAGVLVDVSGALVVLVVAGICLFASAQLG
;
A
#
# COMPACT_ATOMS: atom_id res chain seq x y z
N MET A 1 -13.21 69.03 -6.65
CA MET A 1 -13.89 67.75 -6.31
C MET A 1 -14.01 66.92 -7.58
N ALA A 2 -13.40 65.72 -7.61
CA ALA A 2 -13.69 64.70 -8.62
C ALA A 2 -13.76 63.35 -7.89
N LYS A 3 -14.97 62.84 -7.67
CA LYS A 3 -15.20 61.54 -7.04
C LYS A 3 -14.76 60.45 -8.02
N LYS A 4 -13.64 59.80 -7.75
CA LYS A 4 -13.24 58.58 -8.49
C LYS A 4 -14.21 57.45 -8.13
N THR A 5 -14.90 56.96 -9.14
CA THR A 5 -15.90 55.89 -9.06
C THR A 5 -15.24 54.57 -8.67
N LYS A 6 -15.91 53.77 -7.82
CA LYS A 6 -15.45 52.47 -7.29
C LYS A 6 -15.00 51.47 -8.39
N SER A 7 -15.44 51.65 -9.63
CA SER A 7 -15.03 50.83 -10.78
C SER A 7 -13.57 51.02 -11.21
N GLN A 8 -12.98 52.21 -11.02
CA GLN A 8 -11.56 52.43 -11.35
C GLN A 8 -10.60 51.86 -10.30
N LEU A 9 -11.06 51.66 -9.06
CA LEU A 9 -10.28 51.00 -8.00
C LEU A 9 -10.26 49.47 -8.17
N ALA A 10 -11.29 48.89 -8.82
CA ALA A 10 -11.33 47.46 -9.10
C ALA A 10 -10.42 47.02 -10.26
N ALA A 11 -10.13 47.92 -11.22
CA ALA A 11 -9.26 47.64 -12.36
C ALA A 11 -7.75 47.73 -12.05
N LEU A 12 -7.37 48.28 -10.90
CA LEU A 12 -5.98 48.39 -10.44
C LEU A 12 -5.53 47.22 -9.55
N GLY A 13 -6.46 46.31 -9.17
CA GLY A 13 -6.19 45.16 -8.31
C GLY A 13 -5.73 43.89 -9.02
N THR A 14 -5.65 43.88 -10.36
CA THR A 14 -5.20 42.72 -11.14
C THR A 14 -3.75 42.85 -11.59
N LYS A 15 -2.88 43.42 -10.74
CA LYS A 15 -1.44 43.19 -10.88
C LYS A 15 -1.15 41.78 -10.38
N MET A 16 -0.88 40.92 -11.35
CA MET A 16 -0.32 39.58 -11.28
C MET A 16 0.59 39.42 -10.04
N ASP A 17 0.11 38.64 -9.08
CA ASP A 17 0.85 38.26 -7.88
C ASP A 17 1.86 37.15 -8.28
N PRO A 18 3.18 37.40 -8.20
CA PRO A 18 4.20 36.40 -8.52
C PRO A 18 4.20 35.21 -7.55
N ALA A 19 3.50 35.29 -6.41
CA ALA A 19 3.32 34.15 -5.52
C ALA A 19 2.28 33.14 -6.04
N ARG A 20 1.40 33.52 -6.99
CA ARG A 20 0.40 32.60 -7.56
C ARG A 20 1.00 31.65 -8.61
N THR A 21 2.07 32.08 -9.28
CA THR A 21 2.82 31.24 -10.22
C THR A 21 3.72 30.23 -9.51
N ALA A 22 4.18 30.51 -8.29
CA ALA A 22 4.97 29.57 -7.49
C ALA A 22 4.18 28.33 -7.04
N VAL A 23 2.84 28.41 -6.96
CA VAL A 23 1.97 27.27 -6.64
C VAL A 23 1.56 26.48 -7.90
N ALA A 24 1.64 27.10 -9.08
CA ALA A 24 1.42 26.41 -10.36
C ALA A 24 2.68 25.70 -10.88
N ASP A 25 3.88 26.18 -10.51
CA ASP A 25 5.17 25.56 -10.85
C ASP A 25 5.78 24.68 -9.74
N ALA A 26 5.07 24.47 -8.64
CA ALA A 26 5.34 23.34 -7.75
C ALA A 26 4.82 22.01 -8.37
N GLY A 27 5.01 21.85 -9.67
CA GLY A 27 5.06 20.57 -10.34
C GLY A 27 6.29 19.82 -9.82
N GLY A 28 6.16 19.31 -8.60
CA GLY A 28 7.11 18.37 -8.03
C GLY A 28 7.23 17.21 -9.00
N VAL A 29 8.36 17.17 -9.68
CA VAL A 29 8.78 16.10 -10.57
C VAL A 29 8.65 14.79 -9.79
N ALA A 30 7.59 14.03 -10.08
CA ALA A 30 7.53 12.63 -9.70
C ALA A 30 8.74 11.95 -10.36
N ALA A 31 9.49 11.18 -9.59
CA ALA A 31 10.68 10.47 -10.02
C ALA A 31 10.43 9.37 -11.08
N ASP A 32 9.28 9.38 -11.76
CA ASP A 32 8.89 8.41 -12.79
C ASP A 32 8.22 9.06 -14.01
N GLY A 33 8.73 10.22 -14.48
CA GLY A 33 8.72 10.66 -15.89
C GLY A 33 7.44 10.59 -16.77
N ARG A 34 6.28 10.22 -16.24
CA ARG A 34 5.05 10.01 -17.00
C ARG A 34 4.07 11.12 -16.66
N LEU A 35 4.09 12.15 -17.50
CA LEU A 35 2.96 13.06 -17.68
C LEU A 35 1.72 12.22 -18.03
N GLY A 36 0.82 12.07 -17.05
CA GLY A 36 -0.52 11.54 -17.29
C GLY A 36 -1.24 12.44 -18.29
N LYS A 37 -1.41 11.95 -19.51
CA LYS A 37 -2.32 12.52 -20.51
C LYS A 37 -3.76 12.35 -20.01
N GLY A 38 -4.37 13.43 -19.54
CA GLY A 38 -5.80 13.49 -19.22
C GLY A 38 -6.07 14.28 -17.95
N GLY A 39 -6.65 15.48 -18.10
CA GLY A 39 -6.89 16.46 -17.04
C GLY A 39 -7.92 16.09 -15.97
N CYS A 40 -7.72 14.99 -15.24
CA CYS A 40 -8.36 14.77 -13.95
C CYS A 40 -7.25 14.59 -12.92
N ASP A 41 -6.99 15.61 -12.12
CA ASP A 41 -6.01 15.54 -11.05
C ASP A 41 -6.63 14.77 -9.87
N TRP A 42 -6.47 13.45 -9.87
CA TRP A 42 -6.88 12.57 -8.76
C TRP A 42 -5.74 12.37 -7.75
N HIS A 43 -4.59 13.05 -7.90
CA HIS A 43 -3.61 13.11 -6.84
C HIS A 43 -4.14 14.00 -5.71
N LEU A 44 -4.26 13.43 -4.51
CA LEU A 44 -4.47 14.26 -3.34
C LEU A 44 -3.19 15.04 -3.05
N ALA A 45 -3.31 16.21 -2.42
CA ALA A 45 -2.15 16.94 -1.93
C ALA A 45 -1.24 15.99 -1.12
N PRO A 46 0.06 15.92 -1.45
CA PRO A 46 1.01 15.09 -0.70
C PRO A 46 0.92 15.39 0.80
N LEU A 47 1.12 14.37 1.61
CA LEU A 47 1.21 14.58 3.05
C LEU A 47 2.54 15.28 3.37
N ASP A 48 2.46 16.54 3.80
CA ASP A 48 3.63 17.31 4.25
C ASP A 48 4.29 16.63 5.44
N GLN A 49 5.36 15.89 5.16
CA GLN A 49 6.02 15.02 6.13
C GLN A 49 6.70 15.80 7.27
N GLU A 50 6.98 17.09 7.08
CA GLU A 50 7.52 17.98 8.11
C GLU A 50 6.46 18.48 9.11
N ASN A 51 5.17 18.49 8.74
CA ASN A 51 4.06 18.96 9.58
C ASN A 51 2.96 17.91 9.74
N LEU A 52 3.36 16.66 10.00
CA LEU A 52 2.42 15.55 10.21
C LEU A 52 1.48 15.83 11.38
N SER A 53 0.18 15.92 11.09
CA SER A 53 -0.86 15.98 12.12
C SER A 53 -0.78 14.73 13.02
N ARG A 54 -1.20 14.81 14.29
CA ARG A 54 -1.20 13.66 15.23
C ARG A 54 -1.85 12.39 14.62
N ARG A 55 -2.83 12.56 13.74
CA ARG A 55 -3.52 11.46 13.04
C ARG A 55 -2.64 10.75 12.00
N GLU A 56 -1.75 11.48 11.35
CA GLU A 56 -0.84 10.94 10.33
C GLU A 56 0.37 10.28 10.97
N GLN A 57 0.86 10.82 12.09
CA GLN A 57 1.85 10.13 12.93
C GLN A 57 1.33 8.77 13.43
N LEU A 58 0.07 8.70 13.86
CA LEU A 58 -0.56 7.43 14.24
C LEU A 58 -0.62 6.46 13.05
N THR A 59 -0.97 6.95 11.86
CA THR A 59 -1.01 6.12 10.66
C THR A 59 0.38 5.60 10.31
N ALA A 60 1.40 6.46 10.34
CA ALA A 60 2.79 6.05 10.12
C ALA A 60 3.24 4.97 11.11
N ARG A 61 2.94 5.13 12.41
CA ARG A 61 3.25 4.13 13.43
C ARG A 61 2.53 2.81 13.17
N ILE A 62 1.23 2.85 12.85
CA ILE A 62 0.45 1.63 12.55
C ILE A 62 1.07 0.88 11.37
N PHE A 63 1.43 1.57 10.28
CA PHE A 63 2.10 0.93 9.14
C PHE A 63 3.43 0.28 9.54
N THR A 64 4.25 0.96 10.34
CA THR A 64 5.51 0.39 10.85
C THR A 64 5.25 -0.81 11.77
N THR A 65 4.28 -0.71 12.67
CA THR A 65 3.89 -1.81 13.57
C THR A 65 3.43 -3.02 12.76
N VAL A 66 2.59 -2.82 11.75
CA VAL A 66 2.14 -3.90 10.86
C VAL A 66 3.33 -4.55 10.14
N GLN A 67 4.25 -3.75 9.58
CA GLN A 67 5.46 -4.29 8.93
C GLN A 67 6.28 -5.17 9.88
N VAL A 68 6.50 -4.68 11.11
CA VAL A 68 7.25 -5.43 12.12
C VAL A 68 6.53 -6.71 12.50
N VAL A 69 5.22 -6.64 12.75
CA VAL A 69 4.40 -7.81 13.13
C VAL A 69 4.42 -8.87 12.02
N LEU A 70 4.28 -8.47 10.75
CA LEU A 70 4.36 -9.38 9.61
C LEU A 70 5.74 -10.07 9.54
N CYS A 71 6.84 -9.32 9.69
CA CYS A 71 8.18 -9.91 9.73
C CYS A 71 8.38 -10.85 10.93
N LEU A 72 7.78 -10.54 12.09
CA LEU A 72 7.84 -11.38 13.28
C LEU A 72 7.13 -12.72 13.08
N VAL A 73 6.12 -12.82 12.20
CA VAL A 73 5.50 -14.11 11.87
C VAL A 73 6.53 -15.07 11.28
N LEU A 74 7.34 -14.63 10.31
CA LEU A 74 8.40 -15.48 9.75
C LEU A 74 9.42 -15.90 10.82
N VAL A 75 9.87 -14.95 11.63
CA VAL A 75 10.83 -15.24 12.71
C VAL A 75 10.25 -16.25 13.69
N ALA A 76 8.98 -16.08 14.10
CA ALA A 76 8.31 -17.00 15.00
C ALA A 76 8.21 -18.40 14.39
N THR A 77 7.83 -18.53 13.12
CA THR A 77 7.76 -19.83 12.43
C THR A 77 9.13 -20.51 12.34
N VAL A 78 10.20 -19.75 12.03
CA VAL A 78 11.58 -20.28 11.99
C VAL A 78 12.03 -20.75 13.37
N VAL A 79 11.73 -19.99 14.44
CA VAL A 79 12.04 -20.37 15.82
C VAL A 79 11.23 -21.59 16.26
N SER A 80 9.94 -21.66 15.93
CA SER A 80 9.12 -22.84 16.23
C SER A 80 9.66 -24.08 15.54
N LEU A 81 10.07 -23.97 14.28
CA LEU A 81 10.62 -25.09 13.52
C LEU A 81 12.00 -25.52 14.06
N SER A 82 12.84 -24.57 14.49
CA SER A 82 14.13 -24.90 15.09
C SER A 82 14.01 -25.58 16.45
N MET A 83 12.92 -25.35 17.19
CA MET A 83 12.63 -26.02 18.46
C MET A 83 11.92 -27.38 18.28
N ALA A 84 11.18 -27.58 17.19
CA ALA A 84 10.35 -28.77 16.97
C ALA A 84 11.07 -29.96 16.30
N GLY A 85 12.32 -29.81 15.82
CA GLY A 85 13.01 -30.85 15.06
C GLY A 85 14.54 -30.72 15.01
N THR A 86 15.17 -31.46 14.10
CA THR A 86 16.63 -31.65 13.91
C THR A 86 17.40 -30.40 13.44
N GLY A 87 16.87 -29.20 13.70
CA GLY A 87 17.39 -27.90 13.26
C GLY A 87 16.90 -27.45 11.88
N LEU A 88 17.42 -26.31 11.41
CA LEU A 88 17.12 -25.74 10.09
C LEU A 88 17.95 -26.38 8.94
N SER A 89 18.36 -27.64 9.12
CA SER A 89 19.10 -28.39 8.10
C SER A 89 18.16 -28.84 6.97
N ALA A 90 18.69 -29.03 5.77
CA ALA A 90 17.90 -29.47 4.62
C ALA A 90 17.19 -30.81 4.90
N ASP A 91 17.89 -31.76 5.52
CA ASP A 91 17.34 -33.06 5.88
C ASP A 91 16.24 -32.95 6.96
N GLY A 92 16.42 -32.04 7.93
CA GLY A 92 15.43 -31.80 9.00
C GLY A 92 14.16 -31.12 8.49
N LEU A 93 14.30 -30.17 7.58
CA LEU A 93 13.17 -29.53 6.89
C LEU A 93 12.42 -30.52 6.00
N GLN A 94 13.14 -31.38 5.28
CA GLN A 94 12.53 -32.40 4.42
C GLN A 94 11.70 -33.40 5.24
N GLU A 95 12.22 -33.84 6.40
CA GLU A 95 11.49 -34.73 7.32
C GLU A 95 10.28 -34.04 7.98
N ALA A 96 10.42 -32.75 8.35
CA ALA A 96 9.31 -31.97 8.91
C ALA A 96 8.18 -31.77 7.89
N PHE A 97 8.53 -31.54 6.61
CA PHE A 97 7.55 -31.36 5.53
C PHE A 97 6.94 -32.67 5.03
N SER A 98 7.68 -33.77 5.08
CA SER A 98 7.16 -35.10 4.73
C SER A 98 6.19 -35.62 5.79
N SER A 99 6.44 -35.33 7.06
CA SER A 99 5.60 -35.77 8.17
C SER A 99 4.27 -35.02 8.25
N ASN A 100 4.24 -33.71 7.98
CA ASN A 100 3.02 -32.91 8.06
C ASN A 100 2.94 -31.83 6.97
N PRO A 101 2.12 -32.02 5.92
CA PRO A 101 2.05 -31.07 4.82
C PRO A 101 1.41 -29.73 5.21
N VAL A 102 0.67 -29.69 6.33
CA VAL A 102 0.16 -28.44 6.94
C VAL A 102 1.31 -27.54 7.42
N MET A 103 2.41 -28.11 7.93
CA MET A 103 3.58 -27.32 8.34
C MET A 103 4.25 -26.66 7.13
N THR A 104 4.28 -27.34 5.99
CA THR A 104 4.81 -26.81 4.73
C THR A 104 4.02 -25.58 4.27
N VAL A 105 2.69 -25.66 4.24
CA VAL A 105 1.83 -24.51 3.87
C VAL A 105 1.98 -23.35 4.87
N GLY A 106 2.04 -23.65 6.16
CA GLY A 106 2.27 -22.64 7.20
C GLY A 106 3.63 -21.94 7.06
N PHE A 107 4.68 -22.69 6.73
CA PHE A 107 6.01 -22.15 6.47
C PHE A 107 6.05 -21.27 5.20
N LEU A 108 5.45 -21.72 4.10
CA LEU A 108 5.29 -20.93 2.87
C LEU A 108 4.52 -19.63 3.13
N SER A 109 3.43 -19.70 3.90
CA SER A 109 2.66 -18.52 4.32
C SER A 109 3.52 -17.56 5.13
N ALA A 110 4.31 -18.07 6.08
CA ALA A 110 5.26 -17.28 6.86
C ALA A 110 6.35 -16.63 5.99
N CYS A 111 6.88 -17.32 4.98
CA CYS A 111 7.84 -16.77 4.03
C CYS A 111 7.25 -15.65 3.15
N ALA A 112 5.93 -15.65 2.91
CA ALA A 112 5.26 -14.57 2.19
C ALA A 112 5.13 -13.29 3.03
N GLN A 113 5.10 -13.39 4.36
CA GLN A 113 4.88 -12.25 5.26
C GLN A 113 5.90 -11.10 5.12
N PRO A 114 7.24 -11.31 5.04
CA PRO A 114 8.18 -10.21 4.80
C PRO A 114 7.98 -9.55 3.42
N PHE A 115 7.51 -10.30 2.42
CA PHE A 115 7.20 -9.74 1.10
C PHE A 115 5.94 -8.87 1.16
N VAL A 116 4.91 -9.30 1.87
CA VAL A 116 3.72 -8.47 2.15
C VAL A 116 4.10 -7.22 2.94
N ALA A 117 4.98 -7.34 3.95
CA ALA A 117 5.50 -6.19 4.70
C ALA A 117 6.23 -5.18 3.78
N TYR A 118 7.01 -5.68 2.82
CA TYR A 118 7.66 -4.84 1.81
C TYR A 118 6.63 -4.10 0.95
N LEU A 119 5.59 -4.78 0.47
CA LEU A 119 4.53 -4.15 -0.34
C LEU A 119 3.74 -3.12 0.48
N VAL A 120 3.45 -3.40 1.75
CA VAL A 120 2.85 -2.43 2.68
C VAL A 120 3.72 -1.17 2.83
N ARG A 121 5.05 -1.32 2.80
CA ARG A 121 5.98 -0.18 2.79
C ARG A 121 5.88 0.63 1.50
N LEU A 122 5.74 -0.03 0.36
CA LEU A 122 5.55 0.62 -0.93
C LEU A 122 4.20 1.36 -0.99
N VAL A 123 3.14 0.73 -0.52
CA VAL A 123 1.80 1.32 -0.35
C VAL A 123 1.87 2.57 0.51
N ARG A 124 2.58 2.53 1.64
CA ARG A 124 2.77 3.70 2.51
C ARG A 124 3.45 4.85 1.76
N ARG A 125 4.49 4.58 0.96
CA ARG A 125 5.20 5.61 0.18
C ARG A 125 4.26 6.30 -0.82
N HIS A 126 3.47 5.53 -1.56
CA HIS A 126 2.51 6.07 -2.52
C HIS A 126 1.34 6.80 -1.83
N TYR A 127 0.89 6.30 -0.67
CA TYR A 127 -0.12 6.97 0.13
C TYR A 127 0.33 8.35 0.62
N VAL A 128 1.60 8.49 1.03
CA VAL A 128 2.19 9.79 1.41
C VAL A 128 2.34 10.72 0.20
N ALA A 129 2.63 10.17 -0.99
CA ALA A 129 2.69 10.91 -2.25
C ALA A 129 1.32 11.37 -2.78
N GLY A 130 0.22 11.12 -2.05
CA GLY A 130 -1.13 11.55 -2.43
C GLY A 130 -1.88 10.55 -3.32
N ASP A 131 -1.28 9.39 -3.62
CA ASP A 131 -1.80 8.38 -4.54
C ASP A 131 -2.69 7.37 -3.77
N ALA A 132 -3.78 7.87 -3.18
CA ALA A 132 -4.63 7.08 -2.27
C ALA A 132 -5.40 5.95 -2.97
N GLY A 133 -5.70 6.10 -4.26
CA GLY A 133 -6.32 5.06 -5.09
C GLY A 133 -5.41 3.84 -5.26
N TYR A 134 -4.14 4.07 -5.61
CA TYR A 134 -3.10 3.04 -5.67
C TYR A 134 -2.97 2.28 -4.34
N ALA A 135 -2.87 3.03 -3.24
CA ALA A 135 -2.67 2.46 -1.92
C ALA A 135 -3.83 1.54 -1.51
N ALA A 136 -5.07 1.99 -1.72
CA ALA A 136 -6.24 1.20 -1.37
C ALA A 136 -6.45 -0.01 -2.30
N ALA A 137 -6.19 0.12 -3.61
CA ALA A 137 -6.27 -1.02 -4.54
C ALA A 137 -5.27 -2.13 -4.17
N ASN A 138 -4.01 -1.77 -3.88
CA ASN A 138 -3.01 -2.75 -3.45
C ASN A 138 -3.37 -3.42 -2.12
N LEU A 139 -3.90 -2.67 -1.14
CA LEU A 139 -4.34 -3.25 0.13
C LEU A 139 -5.52 -4.23 -0.03
N ILE A 140 -6.44 -3.99 -0.98
CA ILE A 140 -7.52 -4.94 -1.27
C ILE A 140 -6.95 -6.25 -1.82
N VAL A 141 -6.01 -6.17 -2.77
CA VAL A 141 -5.42 -7.39 -3.36
C VAL A 141 -4.57 -8.14 -2.34
N LEU A 142 -3.80 -7.44 -1.51
CA LEU A 142 -3.09 -8.06 -0.39
C LEU A 142 -4.04 -8.72 0.60
N LEU A 143 -5.17 -8.09 0.92
CA LEU A 143 -6.19 -8.69 1.78
C LEU A 143 -6.75 -10.00 1.19
N CYS A 144 -7.01 -10.03 -0.12
CA CYS A 144 -7.42 -11.25 -0.81
C CYS A 144 -6.33 -12.33 -0.73
N ALA A 145 -5.06 -11.97 -0.94
CA ALA A 145 -3.95 -12.91 -0.84
C ALA A 145 -3.82 -13.49 0.58
N GLU A 146 -3.95 -12.67 1.62
CA GLU A 146 -3.89 -13.13 3.02
C GLU A 146 -5.08 -14.03 3.39
N MET A 147 -6.27 -13.78 2.83
CA MET A 147 -7.42 -14.68 2.98
C MET A 147 -7.14 -16.06 2.38
N MET A 148 -6.49 -16.10 1.22
CA MET A 148 -6.10 -17.35 0.56
C MET A 148 -4.98 -18.08 1.31
N LEU A 149 -4.03 -17.34 1.88
CA LEU A 149 -2.99 -17.88 2.77
C LEU A 149 -3.52 -18.28 4.16
N GLN A 150 -4.81 -18.03 4.44
CA GLN A 150 -5.49 -18.31 5.71
C GLN A 150 -4.76 -17.69 6.93
N SER A 151 -4.01 -16.59 6.73
CA SER A 151 -3.22 -15.95 7.77
C SER A 151 -4.06 -14.94 8.54
N MET A 152 -4.49 -15.30 9.76
CA MET A 152 -5.29 -14.40 10.62
C MET A 152 -4.57 -13.08 10.91
N VAL A 153 -3.25 -13.13 11.13
CA VAL A 153 -2.44 -11.94 11.39
C VAL A 153 -2.40 -11.02 10.17
N GLY A 154 -2.18 -11.58 8.98
CA GLY A 154 -2.17 -10.85 7.72
C GLY A 154 -3.52 -10.21 7.40
N ILE A 155 -4.61 -10.98 7.55
CA ILE A 155 -5.98 -10.49 7.31
C ILE A 155 -6.31 -9.30 8.22
N VAL A 156 -6.07 -9.44 9.53
CA VAL A 156 -6.37 -8.37 10.50
C VAL A 156 -5.49 -7.14 10.21
N ALA A 157 -4.20 -7.34 9.93
CA ALA A 157 -3.29 -6.26 9.60
C ALA A 157 -3.73 -5.50 8.33
N MET A 158 -4.01 -6.21 7.24
CA MET A 158 -4.46 -5.59 5.99
C MET A 158 -5.83 -4.91 6.15
N ALA A 159 -6.76 -5.51 6.90
CA ALA A 159 -8.07 -4.92 7.16
C ALA A 159 -7.96 -3.60 7.94
N ILE A 160 -7.11 -3.53 8.97
CA ILE A 160 -6.87 -2.30 9.75
C ILE A 160 -6.25 -1.21 8.85
N LEU A 161 -5.27 -1.56 8.03
CA LEU A 161 -4.63 -0.61 7.10
C LEU A 161 -5.64 -0.12 6.05
N LEU A 162 -6.41 -1.03 5.47
CA LEU A 162 -7.42 -0.72 4.48
C LEU A 162 -8.48 0.20 5.08
N TRP A 163 -9.02 -0.12 6.26
CA TRP A 163 -10.01 0.73 6.95
C TRP A 163 -9.50 2.16 7.18
N ARG A 164 -8.22 2.31 7.56
CA ARG A 164 -7.59 3.62 7.76
C ARG A 164 -7.42 4.40 6.46
N VAL A 165 -6.96 3.75 5.40
CA VAL A 165 -6.74 4.36 4.09
C VAL A 165 -8.08 4.62 3.36
N TRP A 166 -9.11 3.82 3.66
CA TRP A 166 -10.40 3.81 2.96
C TRP A 166 -11.08 5.17 2.94
N ARG A 167 -11.02 5.95 4.03
CA ARG A 167 -11.66 7.27 4.08
C ARG A 167 -11.11 8.25 3.04
N ARG A 168 -9.81 8.23 2.75
CA ARG A 168 -9.19 9.07 1.71
C ARG A 168 -9.25 8.41 0.34
N GLY A 169 -9.05 7.09 0.29
CA GLY A 169 -9.06 6.32 -0.95
C GLY A 169 -10.44 6.29 -1.62
N SER A 170 -11.54 6.14 -0.88
CA SER A 170 -12.87 5.94 -1.46
C SER A 170 -13.38 7.14 -2.27
N GLN A 171 -12.98 8.36 -1.90
CA GLN A 171 -13.36 9.58 -2.62
C GLN A 171 -12.69 9.69 -3.99
N VAL A 172 -11.53 9.05 -4.16
CA VAL A 172 -10.65 9.23 -5.32
C VAL A 172 -10.55 7.95 -6.16
N MET A 173 -10.92 6.80 -5.58
CA MET A 173 -10.83 5.48 -6.21
C MET A 173 -11.55 5.39 -7.56
N GLY A 174 -12.75 5.97 -7.64
CA GLY A 174 -13.57 5.92 -8.86
C GLY A 174 -12.91 6.66 -10.03
N ASP A 175 -12.34 7.83 -9.76
CA ASP A 175 -11.73 8.68 -10.77
C ASP A 175 -10.31 8.19 -11.12
N TRP A 176 -9.56 7.68 -10.14
CA TRP A 176 -8.28 7.00 -10.37
C TRP A 176 -8.44 5.78 -11.29
N ARG A 177 -9.44 4.92 -11.03
CA ARG A 177 -9.73 3.73 -11.87
C ARG A 177 -10.08 4.12 -13.31
N ARG A 178 -10.87 5.19 -13.50
CA ARG A 178 -11.25 5.66 -14.84
C ARG A 178 -10.07 6.31 -15.57
N GLY A 179 -9.21 7.02 -14.86
CA GLY A 179 -8.05 7.72 -15.43
C GLY A 179 -6.88 6.81 -15.84
N ARG A 180 -6.56 5.80 -15.02
CA ARG A 180 -5.46 4.85 -15.30
C ARG A 180 -5.87 3.72 -16.25
N GLY A 181 -7.16 3.41 -16.33
CA GLY A 181 -7.69 2.24 -17.04
C GLY A 181 -7.26 0.91 -16.40
N VAL A 182 -7.88 -0.19 -16.83
CA VAL A 182 -7.64 -1.53 -16.25
C VAL A 182 -6.16 -1.96 -16.38
N ALA A 183 -5.50 -1.61 -17.48
CA ALA A 183 -4.10 -1.94 -17.70
C ALA A 183 -3.15 -1.19 -16.75
N GLY A 184 -3.39 0.10 -16.50
CA GLY A 184 -2.61 0.89 -15.54
C GLY A 184 -2.77 0.34 -14.12
N VAL A 185 -4.01 0.03 -13.73
CA VAL A 185 -4.32 -0.59 -12.43
C VAL A 185 -3.64 -1.94 -12.26
N LEU A 186 -3.54 -2.77 -13.32
CA LEU A 186 -2.83 -4.05 -13.24
C LEU A 186 -1.32 -3.88 -13.02
N VAL A 187 -0.70 -2.92 -13.72
CA VAL A 187 0.74 -2.65 -13.57
C VAL A 187 1.06 -2.17 -12.16
N ASP A 188 0.19 -1.33 -11.61
CA ASP A 188 0.30 -0.81 -10.24
C ASP A 188 0.17 -1.86 -9.15
N VAL A 189 -0.63 -2.89 -9.43
CA VAL A 189 -0.95 -3.97 -8.49
C VAL A 189 -0.09 -5.21 -8.77
N SER A 190 0.84 -5.14 -9.73
CA SER A 190 1.71 -6.25 -10.13
C SER A 190 2.43 -6.91 -8.95
N GLY A 191 2.94 -6.11 -8.00
CA GLY A 191 3.58 -6.64 -6.78
C GLY A 191 2.63 -7.46 -5.91
N ALA A 192 1.42 -6.95 -5.64
CA ALA A 192 0.42 -7.68 -4.86
C ALA A 192 -0.18 -8.88 -5.63
N LEU A 193 -0.25 -8.78 -6.96
CA LEU A 193 -0.70 -9.87 -7.83
C LEU A 193 0.24 -11.08 -7.75
N VAL A 194 1.55 -10.87 -7.65
CA VAL A 194 2.50 -11.98 -7.43
C VAL A 194 2.19 -12.71 -6.12
N VAL A 195 1.91 -11.98 -5.03
CA VAL A 195 1.50 -12.61 -3.76
C VAL A 195 0.20 -13.37 -3.92
N LEU A 196 -0.77 -12.80 -4.63
CA LEU A 196 -2.06 -13.44 -4.87
C LEU A 196 -1.90 -14.76 -5.63
N VAL A 197 -1.03 -14.81 -6.64
CA VAL A 197 -0.74 -16.05 -7.40
C VAL A 197 -0.08 -17.09 -6.50
N VAL A 198 0.93 -16.70 -5.73
CA VAL A 198 1.59 -17.61 -4.77
C VAL A 198 0.58 -18.13 -3.74
N ALA A 199 -0.26 -17.25 -3.21
CA ALA A 199 -1.34 -17.60 -2.28
C ALA A 199 -2.36 -18.57 -2.91
N GLY A 200 -2.67 -18.40 -4.19
CA GLY A 200 -3.50 -19.33 -4.95
C GLY A 200 -2.88 -20.71 -5.10
N ILE A 201 -1.58 -20.79 -5.37
CA ILE A 201 -0.86 -22.06 -5.42
C ILE A 201 -0.87 -22.73 -4.05
N CYS A 202 -0.61 -21.97 -2.98
CA CYS A 202 -0.69 -22.47 -1.61
C CYS A 202 -2.08 -23.00 -1.28
N LEU A 203 -3.14 -22.24 -1.57
CA LEU A 203 -4.52 -22.65 -1.31
C LEU A 203 -4.91 -23.90 -2.11
N PHE A 204 -4.48 -23.99 -3.37
CA PHE A 204 -4.68 -25.19 -4.19
C PHE A 204 -3.95 -26.40 -3.59
N ALA A 205 -2.72 -26.23 -3.12
CA ALA A 205 -1.99 -27.29 -2.43
C ALA A 205 -2.72 -27.70 -1.14
N SER A 206 -3.17 -26.75 -0.31
CA SER A 206 -3.97 -27.03 0.88
C SER A 206 -5.24 -27.83 0.58
N ALA A 207 -5.95 -27.47 -0.50
CA ALA A 207 -7.19 -28.10 -0.90
C ALA A 207 -7.01 -29.52 -1.45
N GLN A 208 -5.81 -29.88 -1.91
CA GLN A 208 -5.46 -31.24 -2.32
C GLN A 208 -5.01 -32.12 -1.14
N LEU A 209 -4.62 -31.50 -0.02
CA LEU A 209 -4.10 -32.17 1.17
C LEU A 209 -5.18 -32.48 2.22
N GLY A 210 -6.38 -31.89 2.09
CA GLY A 210 -7.55 -32.13 2.93
C GLY A 210 -8.63 -32.94 2.22
#